data_AF-A0AAE0AK75-F1
#
_entry.id   AF-A0AAE0AK75-F1
#
_cell.length_a   1.000
_cell.length_b   1.000
_cell.length_c   1.000
_cell.angle_alpha   90.00
_cell.angle_beta   90.00
_cell.angle_gamma   90.00
#
_symmetry.space_group_name_H-M   'P 1'
#
loop_
_entity.id
_entity.type
_entity.pdbx_description
1 polymer ?
#
loop_
_entity_poly.entity_id
_entity_poly.type
_entity_poly.pdbx_seq_one_letter_code
_entity_poly.pdbx_strand_id
1 'polypeptide(L)'
;MGIDNDVEQLSELTLEGRLHQRKAISVFGMGGLGKTTVVKEVYKRVKTRFDCYSWVSMSPSHNLMDVLRNVLFRFKASKGEPAMDAIYEGQLQERTYHYLQDKNYLF
;
A
#
# COMPACT_ATOMS: atom_id res chain seq x y z
N MET A 1 -19.23 -16.35 -13.08
CA MET A 1 -17.91 -15.75 -13.31
C MET A 1 -17.78 -14.65 -12.28
N GLY A 2 -16.94 -14.88 -11.28
CA GLY A 2 -16.96 -14.15 -10.01
C GLY A 2 -15.72 -13.29 -9.80
N ILE A 3 -15.69 -12.66 -8.62
CA ILE A 3 -14.58 -11.84 -8.08
C ILE A 3 -13.20 -12.49 -8.28
N ASP A 4 -13.12 -13.82 -8.32
CA ASP A 4 -11.86 -14.56 -8.48
C ASP A 4 -11.08 -14.20 -9.76
N ASN A 5 -11.76 -13.99 -10.89
CA ASN A 5 -11.09 -13.60 -12.14
C ASN A 5 -10.51 -12.18 -12.04
N ASP A 6 -11.26 -11.25 -11.44
CA ASP A 6 -10.80 -9.88 -11.23
C ASP A 6 -9.60 -9.84 -10.28
N VAL A 7 -9.64 -10.66 -9.22
CA VAL A 7 -8.54 -10.81 -8.26
C VAL A 7 -7.30 -11.39 -8.93
N GLU A 8 -7.46 -12.38 -9.81
CA GLU A 8 -6.35 -12.98 -10.55
C GLU A 8 -5.67 -11.99 -11.48
N GLN A 9 -6.44 -11.37 -12.39
CA GLN A 9 -5.91 -10.39 -13.35
C GLN A 9 -5.25 -9.19 -12.67
N LEU A 10 -5.86 -8.66 -11.59
CA LEU A 10 -5.26 -7.55 -10.84
C LEU A 10 -4.01 -7.99 -10.06
N SER A 11 -3.93 -9.25 -9.62
CA SER A 11 -2.73 -9.77 -8.96
C SER A 11 -1.57 -9.88 -9.94
N GLU A 12 -1.82 -10.45 -11.13
CA GLU A 12 -0.84 -10.50 -12.22
C GLU A 12 -0.38 -9.11 -12.60
N LEU A 13 -1.32 -8.20 -12.87
CA LEU A 13 -1.02 -6.81 -13.16
C LEU A 13 -0.20 -6.16 -12.03
N THR A 14 -0.48 -6.45 -10.76
CA THR A 14 0.27 -5.86 -9.63
C THR A 14 1.71 -6.37 -9.57
N LEU A 15 1.95 -7.63 -9.96
CA LEU A 15 3.26 -8.26 -9.93
C LEU A 15 4.07 -8.04 -11.22
N GLU A 16 3.40 -7.69 -12.32
CA GLU A 16 4.01 -7.36 -13.60
C GLU A 16 4.63 -5.95 -13.60
N GLY A 17 5.93 -5.88 -13.85
CA GLY A 17 6.64 -4.63 -14.06
C GLY A 17 8.14 -4.79 -14.23
N ARG A 18 8.78 -3.78 -14.84
CA ARG A 18 10.24 -3.66 -14.83
C ARG A 18 10.67 -3.26 -13.42
N LEU A 19 11.72 -3.92 -12.91
CA LEU A 19 12.43 -3.45 -11.72
C LEU A 19 12.70 -1.94 -11.91
N HIS A 20 12.35 -1.12 -10.92
CA HIS A 20 12.58 0.34 -10.85
C HIS A 20 11.53 1.32 -11.42
N GLN A 21 10.33 0.89 -11.85
CA GLN A 21 9.23 1.84 -12.15
C GLN A 21 8.10 1.79 -11.11
N ARG A 22 7.65 2.98 -10.67
CA ARG A 22 6.47 3.13 -9.79
C ARG A 22 5.19 2.88 -10.60
N LYS A 23 4.31 2.01 -10.08
CA LYS A 23 3.01 1.68 -10.69
C LYS A 23 1.88 2.09 -9.76
N ALA A 24 0.81 2.64 -10.33
CA ALA A 24 -0.43 2.94 -9.62
C ALA A 24 -1.60 2.28 -10.37
N ILE A 25 -2.48 1.59 -9.64
CA ILE A 25 -3.67 0.94 -10.18
C ILE A 25 -4.89 1.55 -9.50
N SER A 26 -5.84 2.04 -10.29
CA SER A 26 -7.09 2.63 -9.78
C SER A 26 -8.26 1.70 -10.11
N VAL A 27 -9.10 1.40 -9.11
CA VAL A 27 -10.32 0.60 -9.26
C VAL A 27 -11.54 1.48 -8.98
N PHE A 28 -12.36 1.71 -10.01
CA PHE A 28 -13.53 2.61 -9.96
C PHE A 28 -14.78 1.93 -10.50
N GLY A 29 -15.95 2.49 -10.21
CA GLY A 29 -17.26 1.94 -10.61
C GLY A 29 -18.36 2.28 -9.62
N MET A 30 -19.60 1.87 -9.91
CA MET A 30 -20.76 2.18 -9.07
C MET A 30 -20.61 1.66 -7.62
N GLY A 31 -21.32 2.31 -6.70
CA GLY A 31 -21.39 1.87 -5.30
C GLY A 31 -21.96 0.46 -5.17
N GLY A 32 -21.55 -0.29 -4.15
CA GLY A 32 -22.06 -1.63 -3.87
C GLY A 32 -21.48 -2.77 -4.72
N LEU A 33 -20.66 -2.49 -5.74
CA LEU A 33 -20.06 -3.53 -6.61
C LEU A 33 -18.88 -4.31 -6.02
N GLY A 34 -18.56 -4.14 -4.73
CA GLY A 34 -17.49 -4.91 -4.09
C GLY A 34 -16.05 -4.52 -4.48
N LYS A 35 -15.81 -3.33 -5.06
CA LYS A 35 -14.47 -2.85 -5.45
C LYS A 35 -13.42 -2.98 -4.35
N THR A 36 -13.76 -2.51 -3.14
CA THR A 36 -12.87 -2.63 -1.97
C THR A 36 -12.61 -4.09 -1.60
N THR A 37 -13.58 -4.98 -1.82
CA THR A 37 -13.41 -6.43 -1.61
C THR A 37 -12.37 -6.99 -2.57
N VAL A 38 -12.48 -6.70 -3.88
CA VAL A 38 -11.51 -7.14 -4.89
C VAL A 38 -10.10 -6.65 -4.52
N VAL A 39 -9.93 -5.34 -4.27
CA VAL A 39 -8.62 -4.76 -3.92
C VAL A 39 -8.05 -5.38 -2.63
N LYS A 40 -8.90 -5.67 -1.64
CA LYS A 40 -8.47 -6.30 -0.38
C LYS A 40 -8.00 -7.74 -0.58
N GLU A 41 -8.65 -8.52 -1.44
CA GLU A 41 -8.23 -9.89 -1.75
C GLU A 41 -6.94 -9.91 -2.57
N VAL A 42 -6.78 -9.01 -3.56
CA VAL A 42 -5.51 -8.80 -4.29
C VAL A 42 -4.39 -8.48 -3.31
N TYR A 43 -4.58 -7.48 -2.44
CA TYR A 43 -3.59 -7.08 -1.44
C TYR A 43 -3.14 -8.25 -0.56
N LYS A 44 -4.08 -9.06 -0.05
CA LYS A 44 -3.74 -10.26 0.74
C LYS A 44 -2.90 -11.27 -0.05
N ARG A 45 -3.21 -11.47 -1.33
CA ARG A 45 -2.54 -12.45 -2.21
C ARG A 45 -1.12 -12.02 -2.59
N VAL A 46 -0.88 -10.72 -2.81
CA VAL A 46 0.40 -10.24 -3.38
C VAL A 46 1.34 -9.59 -2.36
N LYS A 47 0.86 -9.09 -1.21
CA LYS A 47 1.69 -8.29 -0.27
C LYS A 47 3.00 -8.94 0.15
N THR A 48 3.05 -10.27 0.30
CA THR A 48 4.27 -10.99 0.74
C THR A 48 5.34 -11.07 -0.34
N ARG A 49 5.02 -10.68 -1.59
CA ARG A 49 5.98 -10.53 -2.70
C ARG A 49 6.75 -9.21 -2.64
N PHE A 50 6.46 -8.34 -1.67
CA PHE A 50 7.07 -7.02 -1.52
C PHE A 50 7.99 -6.94 -0.28
N ASP A 51 8.99 -6.06 -0.36
CA ASP A 51 9.96 -5.75 0.70
C ASP A 51 9.36 -4.93 1.84
N CYS A 52 8.15 -4.41 1.68
CA CYS A 52 7.29 -3.92 2.75
C CYS A 52 5.92 -3.62 2.15
N TYR A 53 4.90 -3.64 3.00
CA TYR A 53 3.55 -3.36 2.56
C TYR A 53 2.77 -2.54 3.58
N SER A 54 1.84 -1.74 3.09
CA SER A 54 0.96 -0.92 3.91
C SER A 54 -0.46 -0.95 3.34
N TRP A 55 -1.45 -0.76 4.22
CA TRP A 55 -2.86 -0.63 3.86
C TRP A 55 -3.47 0.45 4.75
N VAL A 56 -3.95 1.52 4.14
CA VAL A 56 -4.61 2.61 4.85
C VAL A 56 -6.00 2.86 4.27
N SER A 57 -6.97 3.13 5.15
CA SER A 57 -8.25 3.67 4.77
C SER A 57 -8.20 5.17 4.96
N MET A 58 -8.50 5.95 3.93
CA MET A 58 -8.62 7.39 4.05
C MET A 58 -10.08 7.76 4.34
N SER A 59 -10.29 8.69 5.27
CA SER A 59 -11.54 9.41 5.41
C SER A 59 -11.32 10.90 5.12
N PRO A 60 -12.36 11.67 4.77
CA PRO A 60 -12.24 13.10 4.48
C PRO A 60 -11.61 13.94 5.60
N SER A 61 -11.65 13.46 6.84
CA SER A 61 -11.14 14.16 8.02
C SER A 61 -9.66 13.89 8.32
N HIS A 62 -8.99 13.02 7.55
CA HIS A 62 -7.59 12.70 7.83
C HIS A 62 -6.64 13.80 7.35
N ASN A 63 -5.73 14.22 8.24
CA ASN A 63 -4.58 15.03 7.85
C ASN A 63 -3.59 14.17 7.04
N LEU A 64 -3.04 14.72 5.96
CA LEU A 64 -2.05 14.05 5.09
C LEU A 64 -0.83 13.53 5.87
N MET A 65 -0.37 14.28 6.87
CA MET A 65 0.75 13.88 7.72
C MET A 65 0.40 12.65 8.56
N ASP A 66 -0.83 12.56 9.06
CA ASP A 66 -1.28 11.39 9.83
C ASP A 66 -1.42 10.17 8.93
N VAL A 67 -1.87 10.36 7.69
CA VAL A 67 -1.85 9.29 6.68
C VAL A 67 -0.42 8.82 6.46
N LEU A 68 0.51 9.73 6.16
CA LEU A 68 1.91 9.37 5.89
C LEU A 68 2.58 8.67 7.09
N ARG A 69 2.29 9.13 8.32
CA ARG A 69 2.73 8.45 9.57
C ARG A 69 2.21 7.02 9.62
N ASN A 70 0.92 6.84 9.36
CA ASN A 70 0.28 5.54 9.39
C ASN A 70 0.86 4.61 8.31
N VAL A 71 1.13 5.15 7.12
CA VAL A 71 1.77 4.42 6.03
C VAL A 71 3.14 3.90 6.45
N LEU A 72 4.01 4.78 6.95
CA LEU A 72 5.36 4.45 7.36
C LEU A 72 5.39 3.47 8.54
N PHE A 73 4.49 3.67 9.51
CA PHE A 73 4.31 2.75 10.63
C PHE A 73 3.94 1.34 10.15
N ARG A 74 2.98 1.21 9.23
CA ARG A 74 2.55 -0.09 8.68
C ARG A 74 3.63 -0.76 7.86
N PHE A 75 4.40 0.00 7.09
CA PHE A 75 5.55 -0.54 6.37
C PHE A 75 6.58 -1.17 7.30
N LYS A 76 6.93 -0.51 8.40
CA LYS A 76 7.85 -1.04 9.41
C LYS A 76 7.27 -2.26 10.13
N ALA A 77 6.01 -2.18 10.54
CA ALA A 77 5.30 -3.29 11.18
C ALA A 77 5.23 -4.53 10.27
N SER A 78 5.13 -4.36 8.94
CA SER A 78 5.14 -5.47 7.98
C SER A 78 6.43 -6.30 8.00
N LYS A 79 7.52 -5.73 8.54
CA LYS A 79 8.83 -6.39 8.69
C LYS A 79 9.23 -6.66 10.14
N GLY A 80 8.32 -6.44 11.09
CA GLY A 80 8.62 -6.57 12.52
C GLY A 80 9.63 -5.54 13.02
N GLU A 81 9.83 -4.44 12.28
CA GLU A 81 10.68 -3.35 12.72
C GLU A 81 9.98 -2.54 13.82
N PRO A 82 10.75 -1.98 14.78
CA PRO A 82 10.19 -1.15 15.83
C PRO A 82 9.45 0.06 15.25
N ALA A 83 8.40 0.47 15.97
CA ALA A 83 7.72 1.73 15.72
C ALA A 83 8.72 2.89 15.84
N MET A 84 8.47 3.96 15.10
CA MET A 84 9.32 5.15 15.20
C MET A 84 9.11 5.84 16.55
N ASP A 85 10.20 6.35 17.14
CA ASP A 85 10.16 7.36 18.19
C ASP A 85 9.42 8.62 17.70
N ALA A 86 8.98 9.48 18.63
CA ALA A 86 8.24 10.71 18.34
C ALA A 86 8.81 11.47 17.13
N ILE A 87 8.12 11.38 15.99
CA ILE A 87 8.59 11.96 14.72
C ILE A 87 8.14 13.42 14.66
N TYR A 88 9.09 14.35 14.59
CA TYR A 88 8.80 15.73 14.18
C TYR A 88 8.25 15.74 12.75
N GLU A 89 7.13 16.44 12.53
CA GLU A 89 6.42 16.42 11.24
C GLU A 89 7.35 16.73 10.06
N GLY A 90 8.30 17.65 10.24
CA GLY A 90 9.23 18.10 9.21
C GLY A 90 10.16 17.02 8.64
N GLN A 91 10.38 15.91 9.35
CA GLN A 91 11.29 14.83 8.90
C GLN A 91 10.54 13.62 8.33
N LEU A 92 9.20 13.61 8.38
CA LEU A 92 8.43 12.41 8.06
C LEU A 92 8.56 12.01 6.58
N GLN A 93 8.55 12.98 5.67
CA GLN A 93 8.70 12.75 4.24
C GLN A 93 10.08 12.19 3.90
N GLU A 94 11.14 12.82 4.40
CA GLU A 94 12.54 12.39 4.20
C GLU A 94 12.78 10.99 4.76
N ARG A 95 12.28 10.69 5.96
CA ARG A 95 12.39 9.35 6.54
C ARG A 95 11.61 8.31 5.75
N THR A 96 10.43 8.65 5.24
CA THR A 96 9.66 7.75 4.37
C THR A 96 10.42 7.48 3.08
N TYR A 97 10.98 8.52 2.46
CA TYR A 97 11.79 8.42 1.25
C TYR A 97 12.98 7.48 1.46
N HIS A 98 13.81 7.74 2.47
CA HIS A 98 14.96 6.89 2.77
C HIS A 98 14.56 5.46 3.14
N TYR A 99 13.45 5.29 3.84
CA TYR A 99 12.97 3.95 4.19
C TYR A 99 12.54 3.17 2.95
N LEU A 100 11.87 3.79 1.98
CA LEU A 100 11.39 3.12 0.77
C LEU A 100 12.43 3.03 -0.34
N GLN A 101 13.56 3.74 -0.19
CA GLN A 101 14.63 3.69 -1.16
C GLN A 101 15.11 2.26 -1.38
N ASP A 102 15.24 1.88 -2.65
CA ASP A 102 15.70 0.55 -3.09
C ASP A 102 14.83 -0.64 -2.64
N LYS A 103 13.65 -0.38 -2.09
CA LYS A 103 12.65 -1.41 -1.74
C LYS A 103 11.58 -1.52 -2.81
N ASN A 104 11.19 -2.75 -3.11
CA ASN A 104 9.94 -3.02 -3.81
C ASN A 104 8.78 -2.99 -2.81
N TYR A 105 8.02 -1.90 -2.76
CA TYR A 105 6.97 -1.69 -1.76
C TYR A 105 5.55 -1.72 -2.36
N LEU A 106 4.57 -2.16 -1.56
CA LEU A 106 3.14 -2.12 -1.90
C LEU A 106 2.37 -1.20 -0.96
N PHE A 107 1.59 -0.27 -1.50
CA PHE A 107 0.76 0.67 -0.74
C PHE A 107 -0.64 0.76 -1.33
#